data_AF-A0A023ESF6-F1
#
_entry.id   AF-A0A023ESF6-F1
#
_cell.length_a   1.000
_cell.length_b   1.000
_cell.length_c   1.000
_cell.angle_alpha   90.00
_cell.angle_beta   90.00
_cell.angle_gamma   90.00
#
_symmetry.space_group_name_H-M   'P 1'
#
loop_
_entity.id
_entity.type
_entity.pdbx_description
1 polymer ?
#
loop_
_entity_poly.entity_id
_entity_poly.type
_entity_poly.pdbx_seq_one_letter_code
_entity_poly.pdbx_strand_id
1 'polypeptide(L)'
;MLTSGRDAVKLIFDCEFTRKFKNTVRLQIVKARPPCHGGLKDKNLALPYVFKAPIRPDVVSEVSQLMRRNKRQPYAVSEAAGHQTSAESWGTGRAVARIPRVRGGGTHRSGQGAFGNMCRGGRMFAPTKTWRRWHRKINVNLKRYALVSAIAASGVPALVQSRGHVIDGISELPLVVSDEVQKFQKTKQAVAFLRRSKVWADVQKVYKSQRMRAGRGKMRNRRRVQRRGPLVIYAKDEGLRKAFRNIPGVDTMSVNRMNLLKMAPGGHVGRLCVWTESAFAQLNDIYGTWKNKSTVKKDYNLPNPLMANTDLARLLKSDEIRKVLNPAKKTVHRHKRRLNPLTNTQQLIKLNPYAQVTKRRAQLASKKRKYERIIASFKARGIELPKTNTAFKFLDQHKKRVEKSTKTKEARMTKVKALKDEKLKKRVAKHKVQENARRARKGLAPLKGKK
;
A
#
# COMPACT_ATOMS: atom_id res chain seq x y z
N MET A 1 34.15 12.04 1.83
CA MET A 1 33.13 10.97 1.89
C MET A 1 31.83 11.56 2.43
N LEU A 2 30.74 11.32 1.71
CA LEU A 2 29.32 11.54 2.07
C LEU A 2 28.82 12.99 2.23
N THR A 3 28.46 13.59 1.08
CA THR A 3 27.43 14.63 1.02
C THR A 3 26.43 14.30 -0.10
N SER A 4 25.16 14.65 0.15
CA SER A 4 24.00 14.70 -0.77
C SER A 4 23.40 13.37 -1.26
N GLY A 5 22.19 13.08 -0.77
CA GLY A 5 21.39 11.91 -1.18
C GLY A 5 19.92 12.06 -0.81
N ARG A 6 19.34 13.27 -0.97
CA ARG A 6 17.92 13.54 -0.70
C ARG A 6 17.15 14.24 -1.83
N ASP A 7 17.73 14.40 -3.01
CA ASP A 7 17.11 15.15 -4.12
C ASP A 7 16.56 14.28 -5.28
N ALA A 8 16.48 12.95 -5.12
CA ALA A 8 15.99 12.07 -6.20
C ALA A 8 14.48 11.77 -6.18
N VAL A 9 13.71 12.30 -5.21
CA VAL A 9 12.27 11.95 -5.05
C VAL A 9 11.32 13.13 -5.38
N LYS A 10 11.86 14.29 -5.76
CA LYS A 10 11.05 15.52 -5.96
C LYS A 10 10.94 16.02 -7.40
N LEU A 11 11.40 15.26 -8.40
CA LEU A 11 11.38 15.64 -9.82
C LEU A 11 10.54 14.71 -10.73
N ILE A 12 9.45 14.13 -10.20
CA ILE A 12 8.48 13.35 -11.01
C ILE A 12 7.04 13.73 -10.63
N PHE A 13 6.76 15.01 -10.40
CA PHE A 13 5.40 15.49 -10.19
C PHE A 13 4.99 16.73 -10.98
N ASP A 14 5.87 17.23 -11.86
CA ASP A 14 5.52 18.22 -12.87
C ASP A 14 5.77 17.64 -14.25
N CYS A 15 4.81 16.83 -14.72
CA CYS A 15 4.62 16.64 -16.14
C CYS A 15 3.12 16.68 -16.39
N GLU A 16 2.67 17.81 -16.93
CA GLU A 16 1.34 18.05 -17.50
C GLU A 16 1.06 17.09 -18.68
N PHE A 17 1.00 15.79 -18.40
CA PHE A 17 0.57 14.76 -19.35
C PHE A 17 -0.82 14.23 -19.00
N THR A 18 -1.67 15.11 -18.48
CA THR A 18 -3.15 14.95 -18.50
C THR A 18 -3.75 15.79 -19.64
N ARG A 19 -3.05 15.88 -20.78
CA ARG A 19 -3.61 16.45 -22.01
C ARG A 19 -4.56 15.43 -22.65
N LYS A 20 -5.85 15.78 -22.68
CA LYS A 20 -6.93 15.28 -23.56
C LYS A 20 -6.61 13.93 -24.22
N PHE A 21 -7.20 12.84 -23.73
CA PHE A 21 -7.46 11.67 -24.59
C PHE A 21 -8.24 12.21 -25.80
N LYS A 22 -7.57 12.38 -26.94
CA LYS A 22 -8.24 12.77 -28.18
C LYS A 22 -9.26 11.66 -28.46
N ASN A 23 -10.53 12.04 -28.70
CA ASN A 23 -11.57 11.07 -29.09
C ASN A 23 -11.30 10.45 -30.48
N THR A 24 -10.30 10.98 -31.19
CA THR A 24 -9.81 10.52 -32.49
C THR A 24 -8.35 10.09 -32.36
N VAL A 25 -8.02 8.92 -32.88
CA VAL A 25 -6.64 8.42 -33.02
C VAL A 25 -6.17 8.74 -34.43
N ARG A 26 -4.96 9.31 -34.57
CA ARG A 26 -4.37 9.53 -35.89
C ARG A 26 -3.78 8.22 -36.41
N LEU A 27 -4.10 7.86 -37.66
CA LEU A 27 -3.42 6.75 -38.32
C LEU A 27 -2.00 7.15 -38.65
N GLN A 28 -1.04 6.33 -38.23
CA GLN A 28 0.29 6.37 -38.81
C GLN A 28 0.32 5.52 -40.07
N ILE A 29 0.21 6.17 -41.24
CA ILE A 29 0.44 5.48 -42.51
C ILE A 29 1.95 5.40 -42.76
N VAL A 30 2.56 4.35 -42.23
CA VAL A 30 3.91 3.93 -42.67
C VAL A 30 3.74 3.14 -43.96
N LYS A 31 3.84 3.82 -45.12
CA LYS A 31 3.75 3.17 -46.44
C LYS A 31 4.76 2.03 -46.57
N ALA A 32 4.29 0.91 -47.13
CA ALA A 32 5.07 -0.31 -47.27
C ALA A 32 5.81 -0.47 -48.61
N ARG A 33 6.25 0.62 -49.24
CA ARG A 33 7.12 0.57 -50.43
C ARG A 33 8.53 1.13 -50.14
N PRO A 34 9.57 0.60 -50.79
CA PRO A 34 10.75 1.37 -51.18
C PRO A 34 10.70 1.63 -52.70
N PRO A 35 11.22 2.75 -53.25
CA PRO A 35 11.55 4.07 -52.71
C PRO A 35 10.58 5.14 -53.23
N CYS A 36 9.95 5.94 -52.37
CA CYS A 36 9.44 7.25 -52.79
C CYS A 36 9.07 8.09 -51.56
N HIS A 37 9.70 9.26 -51.46
CA HIS A 37 9.28 10.35 -50.60
C HIS A 37 7.81 10.64 -50.89
N GLY A 38 6.95 10.48 -49.89
CA GLY A 38 5.51 10.64 -50.13
C GLY A 38 4.75 10.65 -48.82
N GLY A 39 4.54 11.87 -48.32
CA GLY A 39 3.88 12.30 -47.10
C GLY A 39 2.98 11.31 -46.36
N LEU A 40 3.08 11.35 -45.03
CA LEU A 40 2.10 10.80 -44.10
C LEU A 40 0.72 11.34 -44.50
N LYS A 41 -0.14 10.48 -45.07
CA LYS A 41 -1.55 10.83 -45.23
C LYS A 41 -2.22 10.57 -43.89
N ASP A 42 -2.61 11.64 -43.20
CA ASP A 42 -3.29 11.56 -41.91
C ASP A 42 -4.75 11.15 -42.12
N LYS A 43 -5.05 9.88 -41.86
CA LYS A 43 -6.44 9.42 -41.71
C LYS A 43 -6.79 9.42 -40.23
N ASN A 44 -7.98 9.86 -39.86
CA ASN A 44 -8.43 9.86 -38.47
C ASN A 44 -9.49 8.77 -38.27
N LEU A 45 -9.32 7.95 -37.23
CA LEU A 45 -10.33 7.01 -36.79
C LEU A 45 -10.83 7.39 -35.40
N ALA A 46 -12.13 7.20 -35.17
CA ALA A 46 -12.70 7.35 -33.84
C ALA A 46 -12.15 6.28 -32.88
N LEU A 47 -11.83 6.67 -31.65
CA LEU A 47 -11.38 5.73 -30.62
C LEU A 47 -12.54 4.80 -30.21
N PRO A 48 -12.40 3.46 -30.32
CA PRO A 48 -13.42 2.52 -29.89
C PRO A 48 -13.73 2.65 -28.40
N TYR A 49 -15.01 2.49 -28.03
CA TYR A 49 -15.47 2.64 -26.64
C TYR A 49 -14.82 1.64 -25.69
N VAL A 50 -14.31 0.51 -26.22
CA VAL A 50 -13.55 -0.49 -25.47
C VAL A 50 -12.33 0.11 -24.77
N PHE A 51 -11.69 1.15 -25.33
CA PHE A 51 -10.55 1.79 -24.69
C PHE A 51 -10.93 2.67 -23.49
N LYS A 52 -12.20 3.04 -23.36
CA LYS A 52 -12.74 3.81 -22.23
C LYS A 52 -13.30 2.91 -21.12
N ALA A 53 -13.27 1.59 -21.30
CA ALA A 53 -13.78 0.66 -20.32
C ALA A 53 -12.92 0.65 -19.05
N PRO A 54 -13.51 0.32 -17.88
CA PRO A 54 -12.79 0.25 -16.62
C PRO A 54 -11.65 -0.77 -16.65
N ILE A 55 -10.46 -0.35 -16.18
CA ILE A 55 -9.28 -1.20 -16.07
C ILE A 55 -9.30 -1.89 -14.70
N ARG A 56 -9.61 -3.19 -14.68
CA ARG A 56 -9.60 -4.03 -13.46
C ARG A 56 -8.44 -5.03 -13.45
N PRO A 57 -7.28 -4.69 -12.86
CA PRO A 57 -6.11 -5.56 -12.86
C PRO A 57 -6.31 -6.83 -12.01
N ASP A 58 -7.14 -6.76 -10.97
CA ASP A 58 -7.58 -7.88 -10.13
C ASP A 58 -8.28 -8.97 -10.96
N VAL A 59 -9.31 -8.58 -11.72
CA VAL A 59 -10.08 -9.48 -12.59
C VAL A 59 -9.18 -10.07 -13.67
N VAL A 60 -8.29 -9.26 -14.27
CA VAL A 60 -7.34 -9.74 -15.27
C VAL A 60 -6.39 -10.79 -14.71
N SER A 61 -5.83 -10.55 -13.52
CA SER A 61 -4.90 -11.46 -12.86
C SER A 61 -5.57 -12.79 -12.54
N GLU A 62 -6.77 -12.75 -11.94
CA GLU A 62 -7.55 -13.94 -11.59
C GLU A 62 -7.89 -14.77 -12.82
N VAL A 63 -8.49 -14.15 -13.85
CA VAL A 63 -8.88 -14.84 -15.08
C VAL A 63 -7.65 -15.40 -15.81
N SER A 64 -6.55 -14.65 -15.88
CA SER A 64 -5.31 -15.10 -16.50
C SER A 64 -4.72 -16.32 -15.78
N GLN A 65 -4.77 -16.33 -14.44
CA GLN A 65 -4.36 -17.48 -13.64
C GLN A 65 -5.22 -18.71 -13.94
N LEU A 66 -6.55 -18.57 -13.97
CA LEU A 66 -7.47 -19.67 -14.27
C LEU A 66 -7.29 -20.18 -15.70
N MET A 67 -7.18 -19.28 -16.69
CA MET A 67 -6.94 -19.65 -18.09
C MET A 67 -5.60 -20.37 -18.28
N ARG A 68 -4.54 -19.93 -17.59
CA ARG A 68 -3.21 -20.56 -17.66
C ARG A 68 -3.22 -21.97 -17.08
N ARG A 69 -4.05 -22.26 -16.08
CA ARG A 69 -4.23 -23.61 -15.52
C ARG A 69 -4.81 -24.57 -16.56
N ASN A 70 -5.69 -24.08 -17.44
CA ASN A 70 -6.34 -24.93 -18.45
C ASN A 70 -5.41 -25.46 -19.54
N LYS A 71 -4.22 -24.87 -19.71
CA LYS A 71 -3.19 -25.36 -20.66
C LYS A 71 -2.29 -26.45 -20.08
N ARG A 72 -2.45 -26.82 -18.80
CA ARG A 72 -1.60 -27.83 -18.15
C ARG A 72 -1.98 -29.22 -18.62
N GLN A 73 -0.98 -30.07 -18.86
CA GLN A 73 -1.16 -31.50 -19.06
C GLN A 73 -1.16 -32.21 -17.69
N PRO A 74 -2.09 -33.14 -17.44
CA PRO A 74 -2.06 -33.99 -16.26
C PRO A 74 -0.75 -34.79 -16.16
N TYR A 75 -0.29 -35.01 -14.94
CA TYR A 75 0.83 -35.91 -14.65
C TYR A 75 0.54 -36.65 -13.35
N ALA A 76 0.99 -37.89 -13.26
CA ALA A 76 0.80 -38.78 -12.14
C ALA A 76 2.03 -39.69 -11.95
N VAL A 77 2.16 -40.29 -10.77
CA VAL A 77 3.11 -41.38 -10.53
C VAL A 77 2.41 -42.69 -10.93
N SER A 78 3.16 -43.71 -11.35
CA SER A 78 2.58 -45.03 -11.59
C SER A 78 1.86 -45.55 -10.34
N GLU A 79 0.68 -46.14 -10.53
CA GLU A 79 -0.12 -46.67 -9.43
C GLU A 79 0.55 -47.86 -8.73
N ALA A 80 1.26 -48.70 -9.48
CA ALA A 80 1.99 -49.84 -8.95
C ALA A 80 3.36 -49.45 -8.33
N ALA A 81 3.76 -48.18 -8.38
CA ALA A 81 5.06 -47.76 -7.87
C ALA A 81 5.19 -48.03 -6.36
N GLY A 82 6.22 -48.78 -5.97
CA GLY A 82 6.45 -49.18 -4.59
C GLY A 82 5.51 -50.28 -4.08
N HIS A 83 4.65 -50.83 -4.94
CA HIS A 83 3.71 -51.92 -4.65
C HIS A 83 4.06 -53.26 -5.30
N GLN A 84 5.08 -53.30 -6.17
CA GLN A 84 5.49 -54.50 -6.91
C GLN A 84 6.18 -55.55 -6.03
N THR A 85 6.64 -55.17 -4.82
CA THR A 85 7.42 -56.05 -3.94
C THR A 85 6.52 -56.75 -2.93
N SER A 86 6.56 -58.08 -2.87
CA SER A 86 5.90 -58.86 -1.82
C SER A 86 6.65 -58.69 -0.49
N ALA A 87 6.00 -58.10 0.50
CA ALA A 87 6.59 -57.80 1.79
C ALA A 87 5.56 -57.86 2.91
N GLU A 88 5.95 -58.38 4.06
CA GLU A 88 5.09 -58.50 5.24
C GLU A 88 5.86 -58.02 6.47
N SER A 89 5.15 -57.50 7.47
CA SER A 89 5.79 -57.11 8.72
C SER A 89 6.17 -58.35 9.51
N TRP A 90 7.39 -58.37 10.05
CA TRP A 90 7.82 -59.48 10.90
C TRP A 90 7.23 -59.46 12.32
N GLY A 91 6.42 -58.45 12.64
CA GLY A 91 5.84 -58.28 13.97
C GLY A 91 6.85 -57.76 15.00
N THR A 92 6.56 -58.00 16.29
CA THR A 92 7.43 -57.66 17.42
C THR A 92 8.45 -58.76 17.71
N GLY A 93 9.40 -58.49 18.60
CA GLY A 93 10.33 -59.53 19.11
C GLY A 93 11.58 -59.80 18.25
N ARG A 94 11.82 -59.00 17.19
CA ARG A 94 12.99 -59.16 16.30
C ARG A 94 14.00 -58.01 16.36
N ALA A 95 13.99 -57.20 17.42
CA ALA A 95 14.85 -56.00 17.60
C ALA A 95 14.87 -55.03 16.39
N VAL A 96 13.78 -55.01 15.61
CA VAL A 96 13.68 -54.31 14.34
C VAL A 96 12.29 -53.68 14.21
N ALA A 97 12.20 -52.52 13.55
CA ALA A 97 10.93 -51.80 13.37
C ALA A 97 9.88 -52.63 12.61
N ARG A 98 8.59 -52.45 12.98
CA ARG A 98 7.41 -53.18 12.49
C ARG A 98 6.98 -52.85 11.05
N ILE A 99 7.89 -52.30 10.23
CA ILE A 99 7.64 -51.98 8.83
C ILE A 99 7.64 -53.28 8.00
N PRO A 100 6.78 -53.42 6.96
CA PRO A 100 6.84 -54.56 6.05
C PRO A 100 8.22 -54.75 5.42
N ARG A 101 8.71 -55.99 5.38
CA ARG A 101 10.04 -56.34 4.85
C ARG A 101 9.94 -57.36 3.74
N VAL A 102 10.82 -57.22 2.75
CA VAL A 102 10.87 -58.11 1.57
C VAL A 102 11.24 -59.53 2.01
N ARG A 103 10.45 -60.51 1.55
CA ARG A 103 10.66 -61.94 1.84
C ARG A 103 11.85 -62.51 1.05
N GLY A 104 12.37 -63.65 1.50
CA GLY A 104 13.49 -64.36 0.84
C GLY A 104 14.85 -64.16 1.52
N GLY A 105 15.91 -64.68 0.89
CA GLY A 105 17.30 -64.61 1.34
C GLY A 105 18.26 -64.54 0.15
N GLY A 106 19.56 -64.41 0.38
CA GLY A 106 20.58 -64.45 -0.69
C GLY A 106 20.71 -63.20 -1.57
N THR A 107 19.92 -62.15 -1.34
CA THR A 107 20.08 -60.85 -2.03
C THR A 107 20.14 -59.71 -1.02
N HIS A 108 20.84 -58.62 -1.37
CA HIS A 108 20.89 -57.41 -0.55
C HIS A 108 19.53 -56.73 -0.35
N ARG A 109 18.52 -57.09 -1.17
CA ARG A 109 17.16 -56.53 -1.08
C ARG A 109 16.30 -57.25 -0.05
N SER A 110 16.56 -58.53 0.22
CA SER A 110 15.84 -59.34 1.21
C SER A 110 15.96 -58.73 2.62
N GLY A 111 14.88 -58.71 3.39
CA GLY A 111 14.85 -58.16 4.75
C GLY A 111 14.83 -56.62 4.84
N GLN A 112 14.96 -55.88 3.74
CA GLN A 112 14.82 -54.41 3.73
C GLN A 112 13.35 -53.97 3.82
N GLY A 113 13.11 -52.76 4.34
CA GLY A 113 11.78 -52.15 4.40
C GLY A 113 11.15 -51.94 3.01
N ALA A 114 9.82 -52.06 2.93
CA ALA A 114 9.01 -51.90 1.73
C ALA A 114 7.68 -51.20 2.04
N PHE A 115 6.95 -50.80 0.99
CA PHE A 115 5.66 -50.08 1.01
C PHE A 115 5.63 -48.70 1.68
N GLY A 116 6.29 -48.50 2.81
CA GLY A 116 6.27 -47.26 3.57
C GLY A 116 6.84 -46.07 2.80
N ASN A 117 6.28 -44.88 3.02
CA ASN A 117 6.77 -43.62 2.46
C ASN A 117 8.13 -43.20 3.03
N MET A 118 8.50 -43.70 4.21
CA MET A 118 9.83 -43.55 4.81
C MET A 118 10.86 -44.54 4.23
N CYS A 119 10.43 -45.56 3.47
CA CYS A 119 11.29 -46.62 2.96
C CYS A 119 11.86 -46.26 1.58
N ARG A 120 13.15 -46.55 1.36
CA ARG A 120 13.77 -46.47 0.03
C ARG A 120 13.09 -47.46 -0.92
N GLY A 121 12.61 -46.97 -2.06
CA GLY A 121 11.86 -47.78 -3.03
C GLY A 121 10.41 -48.10 -2.63
N GLY A 122 9.93 -47.56 -1.52
CA GLY A 122 8.51 -47.62 -1.13
C GLY A 122 7.64 -46.61 -1.90
N ARG A 123 6.33 -46.62 -1.64
CA ARG A 123 5.39 -45.70 -2.29
C ARG A 123 5.35 -44.36 -1.58
N MET A 124 5.12 -43.28 -2.32
CA MET A 124 4.89 -41.95 -1.73
C MET A 124 3.52 -41.88 -1.03
N PHE A 125 3.42 -41.15 0.09
CA PHE A 125 2.14 -40.81 0.69
C PHE A 125 1.35 -39.85 -0.21
N ALA A 126 0.05 -40.10 -0.40
CA ALA A 126 -0.82 -39.35 -1.30
C ALA A 126 -0.22 -39.16 -2.71
N PRO A 127 -0.01 -40.27 -3.48
CA PRO A 127 0.59 -40.19 -4.80
C PRO A 127 -0.23 -39.29 -5.72
N THR A 128 0.42 -38.54 -6.61
CA THR A 128 -0.28 -37.67 -7.56
C THR A 128 -1.16 -38.51 -8.47
N LYS A 129 -2.46 -38.24 -8.47
CA LYS A 129 -3.46 -38.91 -9.32
C LYS A 129 -3.81 -38.07 -10.55
N THR A 130 -4.18 -38.75 -11.63
CA THR A 130 -4.57 -38.13 -12.91
C THR A 130 -5.83 -37.28 -12.78
N TRP A 131 -6.81 -37.72 -11.99
CA TRP A 131 -8.10 -37.05 -11.76
C TRP A 131 -8.05 -35.79 -10.88
N ARG A 132 -6.85 -35.27 -10.56
CA ARG A 132 -6.71 -33.95 -9.93
C ARG A 132 -7.46 -32.89 -10.76
N ARG A 133 -8.14 -31.94 -10.12
CA ARG A 133 -8.82 -30.84 -10.84
C ARG A 133 -7.85 -29.82 -11.46
N TRP A 134 -7.37 -30.12 -12.66
CA TRP A 134 -6.45 -29.29 -13.45
C TRP A 134 -7.13 -28.05 -14.03
N HIS A 135 -8.25 -28.28 -14.71
CA HIS A 135 -9.00 -27.26 -15.44
C HIS A 135 -9.98 -26.51 -14.53
N ARG A 136 -10.25 -25.26 -14.88
CA ARG A 136 -11.22 -24.37 -14.22
C ARG A 136 -12.12 -23.75 -15.29
N LYS A 137 -13.43 -23.96 -15.14
CA LYS A 137 -14.46 -23.24 -15.88
C LYS A 137 -14.44 -21.78 -15.39
N ILE A 138 -14.55 -20.84 -16.32
CA ILE A 138 -14.56 -19.41 -16.04
C ILE A 138 -15.76 -18.83 -16.78
N ASN A 139 -16.50 -17.97 -16.10
CA ASN A 139 -17.68 -17.30 -16.66
C ASN A 139 -17.29 -16.51 -17.91
N VAL A 140 -18.12 -16.59 -18.95
CA VAL A 140 -17.85 -15.96 -20.25
C VAL A 140 -17.77 -14.44 -20.10
N ASN A 141 -18.69 -13.83 -19.34
CA ASN A 141 -18.67 -12.39 -19.08
C ASN A 141 -17.43 -11.95 -18.29
N LEU A 142 -16.96 -12.75 -17.33
CA LEU A 142 -15.73 -12.45 -16.59
C LEU A 142 -14.49 -12.49 -17.51
N LYS A 143 -14.41 -13.46 -18.43
CA LYS A 143 -13.35 -13.49 -19.46
C LYS A 143 -13.41 -12.26 -20.36
N ARG A 144 -14.61 -11.88 -20.79
CA ARG A 144 -14.83 -10.70 -21.66
C ARG A 144 -14.44 -9.41 -20.93
N TYR A 145 -14.79 -9.27 -19.65
CA TYR A 145 -14.39 -8.15 -18.80
C TYR A 145 -12.87 -8.03 -18.73
N ALA A 146 -12.17 -9.12 -18.38
CA ALA A 146 -10.72 -9.12 -18.31
C ALA A 146 -10.06 -8.73 -19.65
N LEU A 147 -10.61 -9.21 -20.77
CA LEU A 147 -10.11 -8.89 -22.09
C LEU A 147 -10.30 -7.40 -22.42
N VAL A 148 -11.48 -6.85 -22.15
CA VAL A 148 -11.77 -5.42 -22.32
C VAL A 148 -10.86 -4.55 -21.47
N SER A 149 -10.67 -4.87 -20.18
CA SER A 149 -9.73 -4.15 -19.31
C SER A 149 -8.28 -4.21 -19.83
N ALA A 150 -7.87 -5.33 -20.43
CA ALA A 150 -6.54 -5.45 -21.04
C ALA A 150 -6.39 -4.62 -22.32
N ILE A 151 -7.45 -4.49 -23.14
CA ILE A 151 -7.46 -3.61 -24.33
C ILE A 151 -7.38 -2.15 -23.88
N ALA A 152 -8.22 -1.72 -22.94
CA ALA A 152 -8.20 -0.35 -22.41
C ALA A 152 -6.81 0.03 -21.88
N ALA A 153 -6.19 -0.85 -21.10
CA ALA A 153 -4.84 -0.63 -20.59
C ALA A 153 -3.75 -0.54 -21.67
N SER A 154 -3.95 -1.13 -22.85
CA SER A 154 -2.98 -1.03 -23.96
C SER A 154 -2.94 0.36 -24.61
N GLY A 155 -3.99 1.17 -24.42
CA GLY A 155 -4.05 2.56 -24.88
C GLY A 155 -3.46 3.57 -23.89
N VAL A 156 -3.08 3.16 -22.67
CA VAL A 156 -2.55 4.05 -21.63
C VAL A 156 -1.03 3.96 -21.60
N PRO A 157 -0.28 5.02 -22.01
CA PRO A 157 1.19 4.97 -22.10
C PRO A 157 1.88 4.57 -20.79
N ALA A 158 1.42 5.10 -19.66
CA ALA A 158 1.99 4.80 -18.34
C ALA A 158 1.89 3.31 -17.96
N LEU A 159 0.80 2.64 -18.35
CA LEU A 159 0.64 1.19 -18.11
C LEU A 159 1.53 0.36 -19.04
N VAL A 160 1.76 0.82 -20.27
CA VAL A 160 2.63 0.16 -21.23
C VAL A 160 4.11 0.29 -20.83
N GLN A 161 4.51 1.47 -20.37
CA GLN A 161 5.86 1.73 -19.83
C GLN A 161 6.12 0.98 -18.54
N SER A 162 5.17 0.97 -17.58
CA SER A 162 5.37 0.28 -16.30
C SER A 162 5.55 -1.24 -16.46
N ARG A 163 4.95 -1.84 -17.49
CA ARG A 163 5.20 -3.23 -17.88
C ARG A 163 6.62 -3.45 -18.41
N GLY A 164 7.27 -2.39 -18.88
CA GLY A 164 8.64 -2.38 -19.38
C GLY A 164 8.76 -2.45 -20.89
N HIS A 165 7.76 -2.02 -21.66
CA HIS A 165 7.94 -1.79 -23.10
C HIS A 165 8.66 -0.46 -23.33
N VAL A 166 9.52 -0.40 -24.35
CA VAL A 166 10.21 0.84 -24.74
C VAL A 166 9.34 1.56 -25.78
N ILE A 167 8.77 2.70 -25.40
CA ILE A 167 7.81 3.45 -26.24
C ILE A 167 8.20 4.90 -26.50
N ASP A 168 9.40 5.33 -26.10
CA ASP A 168 9.81 6.74 -26.08
C ASP A 168 9.84 7.40 -27.47
N GLY A 169 9.99 6.61 -28.54
CA GLY A 169 9.97 7.09 -29.93
C GLY A 169 8.65 6.88 -30.66
N ILE A 170 7.61 6.36 -29.99
CA ILE A 170 6.29 6.13 -30.60
C ILE A 170 5.49 7.42 -30.48
N SER A 171 4.87 7.85 -31.58
CA SER A 171 4.12 9.11 -31.64
C SER A 171 2.81 9.09 -30.85
N GLU A 172 2.03 8.02 -30.98
CA GLU A 172 0.69 7.90 -30.40
C GLU A 172 0.41 6.47 -29.90
N LEU A 173 -0.37 6.37 -28.81
CA LEU A 173 -0.94 5.14 -28.29
C LEU A 173 -2.46 5.33 -28.12
N PRO A 174 -3.29 4.37 -28.57
CA PRO A 174 -2.96 3.11 -29.25
C PRO A 174 -2.38 3.32 -30.66
N LEU A 175 -1.37 2.52 -31.03
CA LEU A 175 -0.73 2.63 -32.35
C LEU A 175 -1.58 1.92 -33.42
N VAL A 176 -2.09 2.69 -34.39
CA VAL A 176 -2.89 2.18 -35.51
C VAL A 176 -2.13 2.39 -36.83
N VAL A 177 -2.05 1.35 -37.64
CA VAL A 177 -1.33 1.30 -38.92
C VAL A 177 -2.21 0.84 -40.07
N SER A 178 -1.83 1.23 -41.28
CA SER A 178 -2.54 0.89 -42.53
C SER A 178 -2.70 -0.63 -42.73
N ASP A 179 -3.81 -1.02 -43.36
CA ASP A 179 -4.10 -2.41 -43.71
C ASP A 179 -3.12 -3.03 -44.72
N GLU A 180 -2.27 -2.23 -45.38
CA GLU A 180 -1.16 -2.73 -46.20
C GLU A 180 -0.24 -3.71 -45.43
N VAL A 181 -0.12 -3.56 -44.10
CA VAL A 181 0.68 -4.45 -43.25
C VAL A 181 0.14 -5.89 -43.28
N GLN A 182 -1.16 -6.09 -43.56
CA GLN A 182 -1.79 -7.41 -43.65
C GLN A 182 -1.24 -8.22 -44.84
N LYS A 183 -0.77 -7.54 -45.90
CA LYS A 183 -0.26 -8.12 -47.16
C LYS A 183 1.21 -8.54 -47.11
N PHE A 184 1.90 -8.35 -45.98
CA PHE A 184 3.32 -8.68 -45.90
C PHE A 184 3.55 -10.19 -46.01
N GLN A 185 4.35 -10.59 -46.99
CA GLN A 185 4.74 -11.99 -47.20
C GLN A 185 6.12 -12.29 -46.61
N LYS A 186 7.03 -11.31 -46.63
CA LYS A 186 8.45 -11.50 -46.25
C LYS A 186 8.77 -10.84 -44.91
N THR A 187 9.53 -11.54 -44.07
CA THR A 187 10.01 -11.03 -42.77
C THR A 187 10.84 -9.74 -42.91
N LYS A 188 11.58 -9.57 -44.02
CA LYS A 188 12.34 -8.34 -44.31
C LYS A 188 11.44 -7.10 -44.36
N GLN A 189 10.25 -7.22 -44.94
CA GLN A 189 9.26 -6.14 -45.00
C GLN A 189 8.74 -5.81 -43.59
N ALA A 190 8.40 -6.84 -42.81
CA ALA A 190 7.93 -6.68 -41.43
C ALA A 190 8.99 -6.00 -40.52
N VAL A 191 10.27 -6.37 -40.64
CA VAL A 191 11.37 -5.72 -39.89
C VAL A 191 11.55 -4.27 -40.31
N ALA A 192 11.52 -3.97 -41.62
CA ALA A 192 11.61 -2.60 -42.12
C ALA A 192 10.46 -1.73 -41.61
N PHE A 193 9.24 -2.26 -41.58
CA PHE A 193 8.08 -1.62 -40.99
C PHE A 193 8.28 -1.33 -39.49
N LEU A 194 8.66 -2.33 -38.67
CA LEU A 194 8.84 -2.14 -37.23
C LEU A 194 9.92 -1.10 -36.88
N ARG A 195 10.97 -0.97 -37.72
CA ARG A 195 11.99 0.07 -37.59
C ARG A 195 11.44 1.47 -37.89
N ARG A 196 10.69 1.59 -38.99
CA ARG A 196 10.05 2.86 -39.39
C ARG A 196 9.02 3.34 -38.37
N SER A 197 8.21 2.43 -37.84
CA SER A 197 7.21 2.71 -36.80
C SER A 197 7.81 2.89 -35.39
N LYS A 198 9.15 2.92 -35.25
CA LYS A 198 9.88 3.09 -33.97
C LYS A 198 9.60 2.04 -32.88
N VAL A 199 8.89 0.96 -33.21
CA VAL A 199 8.62 -0.19 -32.32
C VAL A 199 9.84 -1.11 -32.18
N TRP A 200 10.82 -1.02 -33.08
CA TRP A 200 12.00 -1.90 -33.11
C TRP A 200 12.84 -1.88 -31.83
N ALA A 201 12.86 -0.77 -31.08
CA ALA A 201 13.57 -0.68 -29.80
C ALA A 201 13.08 -1.75 -28.79
N ASP A 202 11.77 -2.01 -28.76
CA ASP A 202 11.18 -3.06 -27.91
C ASP A 202 11.58 -4.46 -28.38
N VAL A 203 11.68 -4.69 -29.70
CA VAL A 203 12.14 -5.95 -30.28
C VAL A 203 13.63 -6.18 -29.98
N GLN A 204 14.46 -5.14 -30.10
CA GLN A 204 15.88 -5.22 -29.74
C GLN A 204 16.09 -5.56 -28.26
N LYS A 205 15.22 -5.03 -27.37
CA LYS A 205 15.17 -5.42 -25.96
C LYS A 205 14.83 -6.90 -25.77
N VAL A 206 13.99 -7.50 -26.62
CA VAL A 206 13.74 -8.94 -26.60
C VAL A 206 14.99 -9.72 -27.00
N TYR A 207 15.66 -9.36 -28.09
CA TYR A 207 16.90 -10.01 -28.54
C TYR A 207 17.94 -10.04 -27.41
N LYS A 208 18.21 -8.90 -26.77
CA LYS A 208 19.16 -8.79 -25.65
C LYS A 208 18.75 -9.60 -24.41
N SER A 209 17.46 -9.93 -24.26
CA SER A 209 16.94 -10.63 -23.08
C SER A 209 17.02 -12.17 -23.17
N GLN A 210 17.38 -12.72 -24.33
CA GLN A 210 17.41 -14.15 -24.54
C GLN A 210 18.48 -14.80 -23.66
N ARG A 211 18.05 -15.70 -22.77
CA ARG A 211 18.95 -16.43 -21.88
C ARG A 211 18.51 -17.87 -21.65
N MET A 212 19.44 -18.68 -21.19
CA MET A 212 19.18 -20.06 -20.77
C MET A 212 18.27 -20.08 -19.53
N ARG A 213 17.30 -20.99 -19.50
CA ARG A 213 16.40 -21.17 -18.36
C ARG A 213 17.17 -21.78 -17.18
N ALA A 214 17.04 -21.18 -16.01
CA ALA A 214 17.56 -21.77 -14.77
C ALA A 214 16.80 -23.04 -14.36
N GLY A 215 17.50 -24.00 -13.74
CA GLY A 215 16.92 -25.22 -13.17
C GLY A 215 16.60 -26.34 -14.18
N ARG A 216 15.78 -27.30 -13.74
CA ARG A 216 15.44 -28.55 -14.46
C ARG A 216 14.57 -28.35 -15.72
N GLY A 217 14.10 -27.12 -15.98
CA GLY A 217 13.28 -26.82 -17.16
C GLY A 217 14.01 -27.05 -18.49
N LYS A 218 15.35 -26.98 -18.50
CA LYS A 218 16.19 -27.23 -19.67
C LYS A 218 15.97 -28.63 -20.25
N MET A 219 15.90 -29.66 -19.39
CA MET A 219 15.65 -31.05 -19.77
C MET A 219 14.21 -31.30 -20.25
N ARG A 220 13.27 -30.37 -20.00
CA ARG A 220 11.85 -30.50 -20.35
C ARG A 220 11.50 -29.63 -21.56
N ASN A 221 12.38 -29.57 -22.57
CA ASN A 221 12.22 -28.80 -23.81
C ASN A 221 11.90 -27.31 -23.61
N ARG A 222 12.32 -26.71 -22.49
CA ARG A 222 12.12 -25.28 -22.17
C ARG A 222 13.45 -24.58 -21.91
N ARG A 223 14.42 -24.83 -22.79
CA ARG A 223 15.84 -24.44 -22.65
C ARG A 223 16.06 -22.92 -22.60
N ARG A 224 15.33 -22.13 -23.38
CA ARG A 224 15.50 -20.66 -23.47
C ARG A 224 14.29 -19.89 -22.91
N VAL A 225 14.54 -18.69 -22.42
CA VAL A 225 13.53 -17.70 -21.98
C VAL A 225 13.85 -16.36 -22.62
N GLN A 226 12.81 -15.63 -23.00
CA GLN A 226 12.90 -14.29 -23.58
C GLN A 226 11.71 -13.44 -23.13
N ARG A 227 11.85 -12.11 -23.23
CA ARG A 227 10.76 -11.16 -22.97
C ARG A 227 9.69 -11.24 -24.06
N ARG A 228 8.49 -10.73 -23.76
CA ARG A 228 7.40 -10.57 -24.73
C ARG A 228 7.46 -9.15 -25.28
N GLY A 229 7.55 -9.03 -26.59
CA GLY A 229 7.57 -7.75 -27.30
C GLY A 229 6.18 -7.32 -27.76
N PRO A 230 6.08 -6.58 -28.87
CA PRO A 230 4.82 -6.03 -29.35
C PRO A 230 3.86 -7.14 -29.80
N LEU A 231 2.57 -6.85 -29.70
CA LEU A 231 1.49 -7.69 -30.22
C LEU A 231 0.88 -7.01 -31.44
N VAL A 232 0.92 -7.66 -32.61
CA VAL A 232 0.30 -7.16 -33.84
C VAL A 232 -1.10 -7.76 -33.97
N ILE A 233 -2.12 -6.91 -34.03
CA ILE A 233 -3.52 -7.30 -34.09
C ILE A 233 -4.09 -6.93 -35.46
N TYR A 234 -4.66 -7.93 -36.14
CA TYR A 234 -5.13 -7.83 -37.52
C TYR A 234 -6.56 -8.35 -37.67
N ALA A 235 -7.25 -7.97 -38.75
CA ALA A 235 -8.58 -8.49 -39.05
C ALA A 235 -8.50 -9.71 -39.97
N LYS A 236 -7.84 -9.59 -41.13
CA LYS A 236 -7.67 -10.66 -42.13
C LYS A 236 -6.20 -11.08 -42.22
N ASP A 237 -5.96 -12.37 -42.48
CA ASP A 237 -4.60 -12.92 -42.64
C ASP A 237 -4.30 -13.09 -44.13
N GLU A 238 -3.62 -12.11 -44.73
CA GLU A 238 -3.19 -12.16 -46.14
C GLU A 238 -1.71 -12.54 -46.29
N GLY A 239 -1.07 -13.03 -45.21
CA GLY A 239 0.37 -13.36 -45.17
C GLY A 239 1.07 -12.85 -43.91
N LEU A 240 0.47 -11.88 -43.22
CA LEU A 240 0.99 -11.23 -42.00
C LEU A 240 1.48 -12.24 -40.96
N ARG A 241 0.72 -13.31 -40.69
CA ARG A 241 1.14 -14.28 -39.66
C ARG A 241 2.47 -14.95 -40.00
N LYS A 242 2.73 -15.24 -41.27
CA LYS A 242 3.99 -15.85 -41.72
C LYS A 242 5.14 -14.84 -41.63
N ALA A 243 4.92 -13.60 -42.07
CA ALA A 243 5.93 -12.55 -42.04
C ALA A 243 6.40 -12.17 -40.63
N PHE A 244 5.50 -12.14 -39.64
CA PHE A 244 5.84 -11.72 -38.27
C PHE A 244 6.25 -12.86 -37.32
N ARG A 245 5.92 -14.13 -37.61
CA ARG A 245 6.16 -15.28 -36.70
C ARG A 245 7.64 -15.50 -36.37
N ASN A 246 8.56 -15.19 -37.27
CA ASN A 246 9.99 -15.45 -37.07
C ASN A 246 10.70 -14.36 -36.23
N ILE A 247 10.06 -13.21 -36.00
CA ILE A 247 10.65 -12.12 -35.23
C ILE A 247 10.49 -12.44 -33.73
N PRO A 248 11.58 -12.46 -32.94
CA PRO A 248 11.51 -12.89 -31.55
C PRO A 248 10.69 -11.92 -30.70
N GLY A 249 9.81 -12.48 -29.87
CA GLY A 249 8.97 -11.75 -28.93
C GLY A 249 7.75 -11.07 -29.55
N VAL A 250 7.69 -10.95 -30.88
CA VAL A 250 6.51 -10.46 -31.59
C VAL A 250 5.48 -11.58 -31.61
N ASP A 251 4.26 -11.28 -31.15
CA ASP A 251 3.13 -12.18 -31.29
C ASP A 251 2.11 -11.55 -32.25
N THR A 252 1.35 -12.39 -32.95
CA THR A 252 0.22 -11.94 -33.77
C THR A 252 -1.11 -12.48 -33.24
N MET A 253 -2.19 -11.75 -33.48
CA MET A 253 -3.54 -12.10 -33.03
C MET A 253 -4.61 -11.54 -33.98
N SER A 254 -5.67 -12.31 -34.23
CA SER A 254 -6.84 -11.81 -34.96
C SER A 254 -7.81 -11.13 -33.99
N VAL A 255 -8.41 -10.02 -34.41
CA VAL A 255 -9.38 -9.26 -33.60
C VAL A 255 -10.62 -10.08 -33.21
N ASN A 256 -11.05 -10.99 -34.08
CA ASN A 256 -12.19 -11.89 -33.84
C ASN A 256 -11.88 -12.97 -32.79
N ARG A 257 -10.60 -13.30 -32.60
CA ARG A 257 -10.14 -14.37 -31.69
C ARG A 257 -9.10 -13.84 -30.71
N MET A 258 -9.47 -12.80 -29.99
CA MET A 258 -8.59 -12.20 -28.99
C MET A 258 -8.38 -13.10 -27.77
N ASN A 259 -7.12 -13.19 -27.32
CA ASN A 259 -6.72 -14.05 -26.21
C ASN A 259 -6.08 -13.23 -25.09
N LEU A 260 -6.67 -13.30 -23.89
CA LEU A 260 -6.16 -12.63 -22.70
C LEU A 260 -4.71 -12.99 -22.37
N LEU A 261 -4.29 -14.25 -22.56
CA LEU A 261 -2.93 -14.69 -22.23
C LEU A 261 -1.84 -14.03 -23.10
N LYS A 262 -2.23 -13.57 -24.29
CA LYS A 262 -1.37 -12.82 -25.20
C LYS A 262 -1.49 -11.31 -24.95
N MET A 263 -2.68 -10.79 -24.63
CA MET A 263 -2.89 -9.36 -24.28
C MET A 263 -2.25 -8.98 -22.94
N ALA A 264 -2.44 -9.80 -21.91
CA ALA A 264 -1.91 -9.62 -20.55
C ALA A 264 -1.03 -10.82 -20.13
N PRO A 265 0.17 -11.00 -20.73
CA PRO A 265 1.06 -12.08 -20.37
C PRO A 265 1.48 -11.97 -18.90
N GLY A 266 1.24 -13.04 -18.15
CA GLY A 266 1.53 -13.09 -16.71
C GLY A 266 0.40 -12.55 -15.81
N GLY A 267 -0.67 -12.00 -16.38
CA GLY A 267 -1.74 -11.33 -15.63
C GLY A 267 -1.51 -9.82 -15.46
N HIS A 268 -0.42 -9.28 -16.00
CA HIS A 268 -0.15 -7.84 -16.03
C HIS A 268 -0.70 -7.21 -17.30
N VAL A 269 -1.45 -6.12 -17.14
CA VAL A 269 -2.01 -5.31 -18.23
C VAL A 269 -0.94 -4.39 -18.86
N GLY A 270 -1.27 -3.73 -19.97
CA GLY A 270 -0.37 -2.76 -20.62
C GLY A 270 0.67 -3.41 -21.54
N ARG A 271 0.30 -4.39 -22.37
CA ARG A 271 1.18 -4.86 -23.45
C ARG A 271 1.15 -3.87 -24.61
N LEU A 272 2.30 -3.59 -25.21
CA LEU A 272 2.39 -2.79 -26.44
C LEU A 272 1.66 -3.53 -27.57
N CYS A 273 0.57 -2.92 -28.06
CA CYS A 273 -0.27 -3.46 -29.13
C CYS A 273 -0.22 -2.55 -30.35
N VAL A 274 -0.07 -3.15 -31.53
CA VAL A 274 -0.08 -2.49 -32.84
C VAL A 274 -1.31 -2.98 -33.57
N TRP A 275 -2.22 -2.08 -33.91
CA TRP A 275 -3.51 -2.40 -34.53
C TRP A 275 -3.50 -2.08 -36.01
N THR A 276 -4.09 -2.93 -36.85
CA THR A 276 -4.40 -2.54 -38.23
C THR A 276 -5.69 -1.71 -38.28
N GLU A 277 -5.81 -0.85 -39.30
CA GLU A 277 -6.96 0.05 -39.53
C GLU A 277 -8.29 -0.72 -39.45
N SER A 278 -8.43 -1.80 -40.22
CA SER A 278 -9.64 -2.63 -40.22
C SER A 278 -9.90 -3.32 -38.88
N ALA A 279 -8.84 -3.73 -38.16
CA ALA A 279 -8.99 -4.39 -36.87
C ALA A 279 -9.47 -3.40 -35.80
N PHE A 280 -8.99 -2.16 -35.86
CA PHE A 280 -9.38 -1.11 -34.94
C PHE A 280 -10.84 -0.68 -35.15
N ALA A 281 -11.28 -0.56 -36.41
CA ALA A 281 -12.67 -0.25 -36.74
C ALA A 281 -13.66 -1.33 -36.25
N GLN A 282 -13.33 -2.61 -36.41
CA GLN A 282 -14.18 -3.74 -35.99
C GLN A 282 -14.37 -3.86 -34.47
N LEU A 283 -13.57 -3.19 -33.64
CA LEU A 283 -13.68 -3.31 -32.17
C LEU A 283 -15.04 -2.84 -31.63
N ASN A 284 -15.62 -1.79 -32.23
CA ASN A 284 -16.95 -1.30 -31.83
C ASN A 284 -18.05 -2.31 -32.16
N ASP A 285 -17.96 -3.04 -33.27
CA ASP A 285 -18.95 -4.09 -33.60
C ASP A 285 -18.81 -5.30 -32.64
N ILE A 286 -17.57 -5.71 -32.37
CA ILE A 286 -17.26 -6.91 -31.57
C ILE A 286 -17.56 -6.73 -30.07
N TYR A 287 -17.54 -5.52 -29.54
CA TYR A 287 -17.80 -5.26 -28.10
C TYR A 287 -18.98 -4.32 -27.84
N GLY A 288 -19.45 -3.59 -28.85
CA GLY A 288 -20.49 -2.58 -28.72
C GLY A 288 -19.96 -1.23 -28.22
N THR A 289 -20.90 -0.41 -27.77
CA THR A 289 -20.67 0.81 -26.98
C THR A 289 -21.45 0.66 -25.66
N TRP A 290 -21.42 1.62 -24.73
CA TRP A 290 -22.27 1.52 -23.54
C TRP A 290 -23.77 1.63 -23.86
N LYS A 291 -24.12 2.35 -24.95
CA LYS A 291 -25.51 2.52 -25.41
C LYS A 291 -25.98 1.34 -26.25
N ASN A 292 -25.18 0.95 -27.25
CA ASN A 292 -25.52 -0.10 -28.21
C ASN A 292 -24.79 -1.39 -27.85
N LYS A 293 -25.53 -2.49 -27.71
CA LYS A 293 -24.97 -3.84 -27.44
C LYS A 293 -24.07 -4.31 -28.59
N SER A 294 -23.25 -5.32 -28.32
CA SER A 294 -22.40 -5.93 -29.36
C SER A 294 -23.23 -6.63 -30.44
N THR A 295 -22.80 -6.51 -31.70
CA THR A 295 -23.40 -7.23 -32.84
C THR A 295 -22.92 -8.68 -32.90
N VAL A 296 -21.64 -8.92 -32.63
CA VAL A 296 -21.02 -10.26 -32.74
C VAL A 296 -21.26 -11.12 -31.50
N LYS A 297 -21.30 -10.51 -30.31
CA LYS A 297 -21.41 -11.25 -29.05
C LYS A 297 -22.84 -11.19 -28.54
N LYS A 298 -23.50 -12.35 -28.53
CA LYS A 298 -24.81 -12.54 -27.90
C LYS A 298 -24.81 -12.02 -26.45
N ASP A 299 -25.82 -11.19 -26.17
CA ASP A 299 -26.16 -10.62 -24.87
C ASP A 299 -24.98 -9.98 -24.13
N TYR A 300 -24.10 -9.31 -24.88
CA TYR A 300 -22.94 -8.64 -24.33
C TYR A 300 -23.04 -7.12 -24.43
N ASN A 301 -22.76 -6.46 -23.32
CA ASN A 301 -22.53 -5.02 -23.25
C ASN A 301 -21.18 -4.74 -22.56
N LEU A 302 -20.62 -3.56 -22.80
CA LEU A 302 -19.43 -3.08 -22.11
C LEU A 302 -19.68 -2.92 -20.60
N PRO A 303 -18.68 -3.22 -19.76
CA PRO A 303 -18.81 -2.96 -18.34
C PRO A 303 -18.87 -1.45 -18.07
N ASN A 304 -19.83 -1.06 -17.23
CA ASN A 304 -19.96 0.32 -16.77
C ASN A 304 -18.86 0.61 -15.72
N PRO A 305 -18.19 1.76 -15.81
CA PRO A 305 -17.27 2.20 -14.76
C PRO A 305 -18.07 2.56 -13.49
N LEU A 306 -17.56 2.17 -12.32
CA LEU A 306 -18.20 2.54 -11.03
C LEU A 306 -18.03 4.03 -10.72
N MET A 307 -16.90 4.63 -11.13
CA MET A 307 -16.63 6.06 -10.99
C MET A 307 -16.60 6.68 -12.38
N ALA A 308 -17.42 7.71 -12.61
CA ALA A 308 -17.42 8.45 -13.87
C ALA A 308 -16.13 9.25 -14.08
N ASN A 309 -15.60 9.84 -13.00
CA ASN A 309 -14.31 10.53 -12.98
C ASN A 309 -13.38 9.85 -11.96
N THR A 310 -12.23 9.38 -12.43
CA THR A 310 -11.22 8.70 -11.60
C THR A 310 -10.13 9.65 -11.09
N ASP A 311 -10.13 10.92 -11.51
CA ASP A 311 -9.18 11.93 -11.03
C ASP A 311 -9.62 12.45 -9.65
N LEU A 312 -9.19 11.72 -8.62
CA LEU A 312 -9.47 12.06 -7.22
C LEU A 312 -8.85 13.40 -6.83
N ALA A 313 -7.69 13.76 -7.40
CA ALA A 313 -7.04 15.03 -7.07
C ALA A 313 -7.87 16.21 -7.56
N ARG A 314 -8.46 16.11 -8.75
CA ARG A 314 -9.41 17.11 -9.25
C ARG A 314 -10.68 17.17 -8.39
N LEU A 315 -11.26 16.02 -8.05
CA LEU A 315 -12.46 15.99 -7.20
C LEU A 315 -12.20 16.64 -5.83
N LEU A 316 -11.12 16.26 -5.14
CA LEU A 316 -10.78 16.83 -3.82
C LEU A 316 -10.40 18.31 -3.85
N LYS A 317 -9.96 18.83 -5.00
CA LYS A 317 -9.63 20.25 -5.20
C LYS A 317 -10.80 21.07 -5.72
N SER A 318 -11.95 20.46 -6.00
CA SER A 318 -13.14 21.15 -6.47
C SER A 318 -13.65 22.16 -5.44
N ASP A 319 -14.17 23.28 -5.93
CA ASP A 319 -14.58 24.39 -5.07
C ASP A 319 -15.82 24.03 -4.26
N GLU A 320 -16.69 23.17 -4.80
CA GLU A 320 -17.86 22.64 -4.13
C GLU A 320 -17.48 21.86 -2.86
N ILE A 321 -16.45 21.02 -2.94
CA ILE A 321 -15.94 20.29 -1.77
C ILE A 321 -15.23 21.25 -0.83
N ARG A 322 -14.35 22.11 -1.34
CA ARG A 322 -13.56 23.05 -0.52
C ARG A 322 -14.42 24.02 0.28
N LYS A 323 -15.57 24.45 -0.25
CA LYS A 323 -16.51 25.35 0.44
C LYS A 323 -17.09 24.76 1.72
N VAL A 324 -17.22 23.43 1.80
CA VAL A 324 -17.82 22.73 2.96
C VAL A 324 -16.76 22.14 3.90
N LEU A 325 -15.49 22.11 3.49
CA LEU A 325 -14.42 21.52 4.28
C LEU A 325 -14.06 22.37 5.51
N ASN A 326 -13.92 21.69 6.65
CA ASN A 326 -13.31 22.27 7.84
C ASN A 326 -11.79 22.50 7.64
N PRO A 327 -11.18 23.46 8.34
CA PRO A 327 -9.74 23.69 8.28
C PRO A 327 -8.96 22.44 8.74
N ALA A 328 -7.89 22.12 8.02
CA ALA A 328 -7.07 20.95 8.30
C ALA A 328 -6.36 21.06 9.66
N LYS A 329 -6.61 20.09 10.55
CA LYS A 329 -5.93 19.98 11.85
C LYS A 329 -4.53 19.37 11.66
N LYS A 330 -3.49 20.21 11.62
CA LYS A 330 -2.09 19.79 11.41
C LYS A 330 -1.35 19.39 12.69
N THR A 331 -2.00 19.44 13.84
CA THR A 331 -1.39 19.15 15.15
C THR A 331 -1.17 17.64 15.30
N VAL A 332 0.10 17.21 15.27
CA VAL A 332 0.48 15.81 15.52
C VAL A 332 0.73 15.59 17.01
N HIS A 333 -0.13 14.81 17.66
CA HIS A 333 0.08 14.40 19.06
C HIS A 333 1.12 13.29 19.14
N ARG A 334 2.35 13.66 19.52
CA ARG A 334 3.41 12.68 19.78
C ARG A 334 3.26 12.09 21.18
N HIS A 335 3.65 10.82 21.33
CA HIS A 335 3.78 10.21 22.64
C HIS A 335 4.78 11.01 23.47
N LYS A 336 4.31 11.57 24.58
CA LYS A 336 5.14 12.31 25.52
C LYS A 336 5.71 11.30 26.51
N ARG A 337 7.03 11.15 26.54
CA ARG A 337 7.69 10.35 27.58
C ARG A 337 7.28 10.88 28.95
N ARG A 338 6.71 10.01 29.79
CA ARG A 338 6.40 10.37 31.18
C ARG A 338 7.71 10.54 31.94
N LEU A 339 8.08 11.79 32.21
CA LEU A 339 9.24 12.12 33.03
C LEU A 339 8.90 11.83 34.50
N ASN A 340 9.82 11.21 35.23
CA ASN A 340 9.65 10.96 36.66
C ASN A 340 9.80 12.30 37.42
N PRO A 341 8.78 12.77 38.16
CA PRO A 341 8.83 14.06 38.87
C PRO A 341 9.77 14.07 40.08
N LEU A 342 10.12 12.91 40.64
CA LEU A 342 11.05 12.86 41.77
C LEU A 342 12.50 13.12 41.32
N THR A 343 12.85 12.66 40.12
CA THR A 343 14.18 12.88 39.52
C THR A 343 14.23 14.14 38.66
N ASN A 344 13.12 14.56 38.04
CA ASN A 344 13.04 15.77 37.21
C ASN A 344 12.28 16.91 37.91
N THR A 345 13.01 17.94 38.31
CA THR A 345 12.48 19.10 39.06
C THR A 345 11.45 19.91 38.27
N GLN A 346 11.66 20.12 36.96
CA GLN A 346 10.71 20.87 36.12
C GLN A 346 9.39 20.13 35.98
N GLN A 347 9.44 18.79 35.85
CA GLN A 347 8.24 17.98 35.82
C GLN A 347 7.50 18.02 37.16
N LEU A 348 8.22 18.01 38.29
CA LEU A 348 7.62 18.17 39.61
C LEU A 348 6.91 19.51 39.75
N ILE A 349 7.54 20.60 39.30
CA ILE A 349 6.96 21.95 39.38
C ILE A 349 5.76 22.07 38.45
N LYS A 350 5.84 21.50 37.23
CA LYS A 350 4.74 21.49 36.28
C LYS A 350 3.51 20.76 36.81
N LEU A 351 3.70 19.68 37.56
CA LEU A 351 2.61 18.91 38.17
C LEU A 351 2.16 19.51 39.52
N ASN A 352 3.11 20.02 40.31
CA ASN A 352 2.88 20.59 41.63
C ASN A 352 3.78 21.82 41.85
N PRO A 353 3.28 23.04 41.53
CA PRO A 353 4.03 24.28 41.74
C PRO A 353 4.42 24.52 43.20
N TYR A 354 3.61 24.05 44.17
CA TYR A 354 3.88 24.22 45.60
C TYR A 354 5.12 23.43 46.06
N ALA A 355 5.53 22.40 45.32
CA ALA A 355 6.77 21.67 45.59
C ALA A 355 8.01 22.59 45.58
N GLN A 356 8.01 23.65 44.78
CA GLN A 356 9.08 24.65 44.77
C GLN A 356 9.17 25.41 46.09
N VAL A 357 8.02 25.83 46.64
CA VAL A 357 7.92 26.51 47.93
C VAL A 357 8.38 25.58 49.06
N THR A 358 7.90 24.34 49.07
CA THR A 358 8.26 23.35 50.09
C THR A 358 9.75 23.01 50.04
N LYS A 359 10.32 22.78 48.85
CA LYS A 359 11.77 22.54 48.69
C LYS A 359 12.59 23.74 49.16
N ARG A 360 12.17 24.97 48.83
CA ARG A 360 12.87 26.20 49.29
C ARG A 360 12.81 26.35 50.80
N ARG A 361 11.65 26.12 51.42
CA ARG A 361 11.48 26.13 52.88
C ARG A 361 12.37 25.07 53.56
N ALA A 362 12.39 23.86 53.02
CA ALA A 362 13.24 22.78 53.53
C ALA A 362 14.74 23.11 53.41
N GLN A 363 15.18 23.68 52.28
CA GLN A 363 16.57 24.15 52.10
C GLN A 363 16.94 25.27 53.08
N LEU A 364 16.04 26.22 53.33
CA LEU A 364 16.28 27.28 54.31
C LEU A 364 16.33 26.72 55.74
N ALA A 365 15.45 25.78 56.07
CA ALA A 365 15.45 25.12 57.38
C ALA A 365 16.71 24.26 57.60
N SER A 366 17.19 23.53 56.60
CA SER A 366 18.44 22.75 56.70
C SER A 366 19.67 23.65 56.81
N LYS A 367 19.73 24.76 56.04
CA LYS A 367 20.76 25.79 56.18
C LYS A 367 20.77 26.38 57.60
N LYS A 368 19.58 26.69 58.14
CA LYS A 368 19.43 27.17 59.52
C LYS A 368 20.04 26.19 60.53
N ARG A 369 19.64 24.92 60.48
CA ARG A 369 20.16 23.87 61.37
C ARG A 369 21.67 23.68 61.23
N LYS A 370 22.22 23.76 60.01
CA LYS A 370 23.67 23.68 59.77
C LYS A 370 24.40 24.83 60.45
N TYR A 371 23.92 26.06 60.28
CA TYR A 371 24.53 27.22 60.92
C TYR A 371 24.39 27.20 62.45
N GLU A 372 23.26 26.76 62.99
CA GLU A 372 23.07 26.54 64.43
C GLU A 372 24.08 25.51 64.98
N ARG A 373 24.30 24.39 64.28
CA ARG A 373 25.31 23.39 64.65
C ARG A 373 26.74 23.93 64.60
N ILE A 374 27.07 24.70 63.57
CA ILE A 374 28.39 25.34 63.46
C ILE A 374 28.61 26.23 64.69
N ILE A 375 27.68 27.13 65.00
CA ILE A 375 27.80 28.01 66.17
C ILE A 375 27.92 27.22 67.47
N ALA A 376 27.09 26.18 67.65
CA ALA A 376 27.17 25.32 68.83
C ALA A 376 28.53 24.62 68.94
N SER A 377 29.10 24.12 67.83
CA SER A 377 30.43 23.47 67.84
C SER A 377 31.59 24.41 68.16
N PHE A 378 31.54 25.66 67.69
CA PHE A 378 32.55 26.67 68.01
C PHE A 378 32.44 27.13 69.47
N LYS A 379 31.21 27.33 69.96
CA LYS A 379 30.94 27.62 71.37
C LYS A 379 31.42 26.50 72.29
N ALA A 380 31.23 25.23 71.90
CA ALA A 380 31.74 24.08 72.65
C ALA A 380 33.28 23.99 72.69
N ARG A 381 33.97 24.62 71.72
CA ARG A 381 35.44 24.74 71.68
C ARG A 381 35.95 26.03 72.35
N GLY A 382 35.07 26.80 72.98
CA GLY A 382 35.43 28.06 73.66
C GLY A 382 35.79 29.22 72.71
N ILE A 383 35.56 29.09 71.39
CA ILE A 383 35.89 30.13 70.40
C ILE A 383 34.60 30.85 69.97
N GLU A 384 34.54 32.16 70.19
CA GLU A 384 33.42 32.99 69.71
C GLU A 384 33.56 33.32 68.22
N LEU A 385 32.49 33.04 67.45
CA LEU A 385 32.46 33.39 66.03
C LEU A 385 32.21 34.89 65.85
N PRO A 386 33.00 35.60 65.02
CA PRO A 386 32.82 37.03 64.80
C PRO A 386 31.44 37.34 64.21
N LYS A 387 30.84 38.46 64.62
CA LYS A 387 29.51 38.93 64.17
C LYS A 387 29.41 39.13 62.65
N THR A 388 30.55 39.26 61.97
CA THR A 388 30.66 39.36 60.50
C THR A 388 30.48 38.02 59.78
N ASN A 389 30.56 36.90 60.50
CA ASN A 389 30.48 35.55 59.94
C ASN A 389 29.09 35.25 59.37
N THR A 390 29.08 34.59 58.22
CA THR A 390 27.88 34.22 57.45
C THR A 390 26.85 33.44 58.27
N ALA A 391 27.29 32.55 59.18
CA ALA A 391 26.40 31.75 60.02
C ALA A 391 25.60 32.62 61.01
N PHE A 392 26.28 33.57 61.66
CA PHE A 392 25.67 34.49 62.62
C PHE A 392 24.72 35.48 61.92
N LYS A 393 25.17 36.07 60.81
CA LYS A 393 24.37 36.97 59.96
C LYS A 393 23.08 36.31 59.46
N PHE A 394 23.15 35.05 59.01
CA PHE A 394 21.97 34.33 58.51
C PHE A 394 20.92 34.11 59.61
N LEU A 395 21.34 33.75 60.82
CA LEU A 395 20.43 33.51 61.94
C LEU A 395 19.81 34.79 62.48
N ASP A 396 20.58 35.88 62.58
CA ASP A 396 20.06 37.20 62.96
C ASP A 396 19.00 37.70 61.95
N GLN A 397 19.31 37.62 60.66
CA GLN A 397 18.34 37.97 59.61
C GLN A 397 17.10 37.06 59.64
N HIS A 398 17.26 35.76 59.94
CA HIS A 398 16.13 34.85 60.07
C HIS A 398 15.25 35.22 61.28
N LYS A 399 15.83 35.55 62.44
CA LYS A 399 15.08 36.01 63.62
C LYS A 399 14.24 37.24 63.30
N LYS A 400 14.87 38.28 62.73
CA LYS A 400 14.20 39.51 62.27
C LYS A 400 13.06 39.23 61.28
N ARG A 401 13.25 38.28 60.35
CA ARG A 401 12.20 37.87 59.38
C ARG A 401 11.03 37.16 60.05
N VAL A 402 11.29 36.28 61.02
CA VAL A 402 10.23 35.55 61.74
C VAL A 402 9.38 36.52 62.54
N GLU A 403 9.99 37.42 63.31
CA GLU A 403 9.30 38.47 64.09
C GLU A 403 8.45 39.38 63.21
N LYS A 404 8.96 39.79 62.05
CA LYS A 404 8.18 40.55 61.08
C LYS A 404 6.97 39.75 60.57
N SER A 405 7.15 38.45 60.31
CA SER A 405 6.07 37.60 59.81
C SER A 405 4.99 37.30 60.86
N THR A 406 5.36 37.12 62.13
CA THR A 406 4.42 36.88 63.24
C THR A 406 3.55 38.11 63.47
N LYS A 407 4.17 39.30 63.57
CA LYS A 407 3.46 40.58 63.65
C LYS A 407 2.49 40.77 62.47
N THR A 408 2.92 40.45 61.26
CA THR A 408 2.07 40.56 60.06
C THR A 408 0.91 39.55 60.08
N LYS A 409 1.14 38.32 60.57
CA LYS A 409 0.13 37.27 60.67
C LYS A 409 -0.92 37.59 61.73
N GLU A 410 -0.50 38.11 62.88
CA GLU A 410 -1.39 38.58 63.96
C GLU A 410 -2.28 39.72 63.46
N ALA A 411 -1.70 40.74 62.82
CA ALA A 411 -2.44 41.84 62.21
C ALA A 411 -3.43 41.38 61.12
N ARG A 412 -3.11 40.31 60.39
CA ARG A 412 -4.04 39.72 59.40
C ARG A 412 -5.17 38.93 60.06
N MET A 413 -4.88 38.19 61.13
CA MET A 413 -5.90 37.42 61.85
C MET A 413 -6.94 38.32 62.50
N THR A 414 -6.52 39.45 63.09
CA THR A 414 -7.45 40.43 63.67
C THR A 414 -8.36 41.04 62.59
N LYS A 415 -7.81 41.44 61.44
CA LYS A 415 -8.60 41.92 60.30
C LYS A 415 -9.60 40.89 59.77
N VAL A 416 -9.19 39.63 59.66
CA VAL A 416 -10.08 38.55 59.15
C VAL A 416 -11.20 38.23 60.16
N LYS A 417 -10.92 38.25 61.46
CA LYS A 417 -11.95 38.09 62.50
C LYS A 417 -12.98 39.22 62.42
N ALA A 418 -12.52 40.48 62.38
CA ALA A 418 -13.40 41.65 62.25
C ALA A 418 -14.33 41.55 61.02
N LEU A 419 -13.79 41.17 59.85
CA LEU A 419 -14.59 40.98 58.63
C LEU A 419 -15.59 39.82 58.71
N LYS A 420 -15.25 38.73 59.42
CA LYS A 420 -16.18 37.61 59.65
C LYS A 420 -17.32 38.01 60.57
N ASP A 421 -17.01 38.74 61.64
CA ASP A 421 -17.99 39.21 62.60
C ASP A 421 -18.94 40.21 61.95
N GLU A 422 -18.44 41.10 61.09
CA GLU A 422 -19.25 42.03 60.31
C GLU A 422 -20.18 41.30 59.31
N LYS A 423 -19.67 40.28 58.61
CA LYS A 423 -20.49 39.44 57.71
C LYS A 423 -21.55 38.64 58.47
N LEU A 424 -21.23 38.16 59.67
CA LEU A 424 -22.18 37.44 60.52
C LEU A 424 -23.31 38.38 60.98
N LYS A 425 -22.97 39.58 61.44
CA LYS A 425 -23.95 40.62 61.81
C LYS A 425 -24.88 40.96 60.65
N LYS A 426 -24.34 41.17 59.43
CA LYS A 426 -25.14 41.41 58.21
C LYS A 426 -26.06 40.23 57.86
N ARG A 427 -25.61 38.98 58.01
CA ARG A 427 -26.45 37.77 57.78
C ARG A 427 -27.57 37.64 58.80
N VAL A 428 -27.28 37.85 60.09
CA VAL A 428 -28.27 37.79 61.17
C VAL A 428 -29.34 38.87 60.99
N ALA A 429 -28.94 40.10 60.64
CA ALA A 429 -29.87 41.17 60.32
C ALA A 429 -30.81 40.81 59.15
N LYS A 430 -30.26 40.27 58.07
CA LYS A 430 -31.05 39.85 56.90
C LYS A 430 -32.02 38.70 57.21
N HIS A 431 -31.59 37.70 57.98
CA HIS A 431 -32.45 36.60 58.43
C HIS A 431 -33.61 37.12 59.28
N LYS A 432 -33.32 38.05 60.20
CA LYS A 432 -34.31 38.63 61.10
C LYS A 432 -35.38 39.44 60.35
N VAL A 433 -34.99 40.19 59.31
CA VAL A 433 -35.95 40.89 58.43
C VAL A 433 -36.85 39.88 57.71
N GLN A 434 -36.28 38.80 57.17
CA GLN A 434 -37.06 37.76 56.48
C GLN A 434 -38.00 37.00 57.42
N GLU A 435 -37.56 36.71 58.64
CA GLU A 435 -38.34 36.00 59.64
C GLU A 435 -39.47 36.86 60.21
N ASN A 436 -39.23 38.16 60.43
CA ASN A 436 -40.27 39.10 60.82
C ASN A 436 -41.31 39.29 59.72
N ALA A 437 -40.90 39.34 58.44
CA ALA A 437 -41.84 39.36 57.31
C ALA A 437 -42.69 38.07 57.25
N ARG A 438 -42.11 36.90 57.56
CA ARG A 438 -42.86 35.63 57.68
C ARG A 438 -43.82 35.61 58.87
N ARG A 439 -43.42 36.14 60.02
CA ARG A 439 -44.27 36.23 61.22
C ARG A 439 -45.45 37.18 61.02
N ALA A 440 -45.22 38.33 60.37
CA ALA A 440 -46.29 39.28 60.02
C ALA A 440 -47.37 38.63 59.13
N ARG A 441 -46.97 37.82 58.13
CA ARG A 441 -47.92 37.06 57.29
C ARG A 441 -48.75 36.02 58.06
N LYS A 442 -48.31 35.61 59.24
CA LYS A 442 -48.98 34.62 60.11
C LYS A 442 -49.68 35.26 61.32
N GLY A 443 -49.81 36.59 61.36
CA GLY A 443 -50.43 37.31 62.49
C GLY A 443 -49.63 37.26 63.80
N LEU A 444 -48.36 36.85 63.77
CA LEU A 444 -47.50 36.70 64.95
C LEU A 444 -46.63 37.94 65.16
N ALA A 445 -46.43 38.32 66.43
CA ALA A 445 -45.62 39.48 66.80
C ALA A 445 -44.15 39.35 66.29
N PRO A 446 -43.54 40.47 65.84
CA PRO A 446 -42.15 40.49 65.37
C PRO A 446 -41.17 40.14 66.50
N LEU A 447 -40.02 39.56 66.13
CA LEU A 447 -38.97 39.21 67.08
C LEU A 447 -38.35 40.47 67.70
N LYS A 448 -38.65 40.73 68.98
CA LYS A 448 -37.97 41.76 69.79
C LYS A 448 -36.47 41.41 69.88
N GLY A 449 -35.61 42.40 69.61
CA GLY A 449 -34.17 42.20 69.67
C GLY A 449 -33.68 42.06 71.10
N LYS A 450 -32.97 40.97 71.39
CA LYS A 450 -31.90 41.01 72.38
C LYS A 450 -30.65 41.59 71.71
N LYS A 451 -30.01 42.54 72.40
CA LYS A 451 -28.75 43.18 72.01
C LYS A 451 -27.66 42.13 71.77
#